data_AF-A0A3D4ZN62-F1
#
_entry.id   AF-A0A3D4ZN62-F1
#
_cell.length_a   1.000
_cell.length_b   1.000
_cell.length_c   1.000
_cell.angle_alpha   90.00
_cell.angle_beta   90.00
_cell.angle_gamma   90.00
#
_symmetry.space_group_name_H-M   'P 1'
#
loop_
_entity.id
_entity.type
_entity.pdbx_description
1 polymer ?
#
loop_
_entity_poly.entity_id
_entity_poly.type
_entity_poly.pdbx_seq_one_letter_code
_entity_poly.pdbx_strand_id
1 'polypeptide(L)'
;MVTIMPKLRQINKEDHRMNEKLGEIIARLRKEKGMTQEDLARELNISYQAVSKWENGISSPDISNIKALAQLFGVSIDALFGLELLPDKTEKVLADADDAIEKAQSVFAAPEEKNTAEEEEHVNAFAEEYASKYADEQTVPWADDNTLRVVMYRGQKMLSYEEVKTGIFARKIQLDYHGEALNISSCCDVSCGIVSGNVYAEGNVNCDAVYGSVSAGGDVNCDGIGASVEAGGDVNCDDVGGDIRCGGYVDCGSVVGSVSAGGDVDCGSVGGNVTAAGDVDCGGVAGNVYKG
;
A
#
# COMPACT_ATOMS: atom_id res chain seq x y z
N MET A 1 26.07 -0.28 -9.38
CA MET A 1 26.65 0.19 -8.11
C MET A 1 25.63 1.12 -7.46
N VAL A 2 24.90 0.66 -6.46
CA VAL A 2 23.99 1.50 -5.67
C VAL A 2 24.55 1.55 -4.27
N THR A 3 25.00 2.74 -3.90
CA THR A 3 25.41 3.06 -2.53
C THR A 3 24.16 3.51 -1.79
N ILE A 4 23.79 2.74 -0.76
CA ILE A 4 22.78 3.09 0.23
C ILE A 4 23.54 3.85 1.32
N MET A 5 23.27 5.15 1.47
CA MET A 5 23.71 5.86 2.68
C MET A 5 22.56 5.82 3.69
N PRO A 6 22.79 5.39 4.93
CA PRO A 6 21.80 5.60 5.97
C PRO A 6 21.74 7.10 6.23
N LYS A 7 20.57 7.73 6.03
CA LYS A 7 20.34 9.06 6.59
C LYS A 7 20.13 8.90 8.09
N LEU A 8 21.24 8.80 8.82
CA LEU A 8 21.32 9.30 10.17
C LEU A 8 20.85 10.76 10.16
N ARG A 9 19.70 10.99 10.80
CA ARG A 9 19.34 12.26 11.43
C ARG A 9 19.33 13.48 10.49
N GLN A 10 18.46 13.46 9.50
CA GLN A 10 17.93 14.70 8.92
C GLN A 10 16.40 14.61 8.94
N ILE A 11 15.78 15.42 9.78
CA ILE A 11 14.33 15.64 9.83
C ILE A 11 13.85 15.87 8.39
N ASN A 12 13.02 14.96 7.89
CA ASN A 12 12.63 14.88 6.49
C ASN A 12 11.78 16.11 6.11
N LYS A 13 12.13 16.81 5.04
CA LYS A 13 11.41 18.03 4.60
C LYS A 13 9.95 17.76 4.23
N GLU A 14 9.60 16.52 3.89
CA GLU A 14 8.24 16.11 3.50
C GLU A 14 7.36 15.79 4.71
N ASP A 15 7.89 15.09 5.72
CA ASP A 15 7.22 14.89 7.01
C ASP A 15 6.93 16.23 7.69
N HIS A 16 7.88 17.16 7.61
CA HIS A 16 7.70 18.52 8.14
C HIS A 16 6.59 19.26 7.38
N ARG A 17 6.58 19.21 6.04
CA ARG A 17 5.55 19.86 5.21
C ARG A 17 4.15 19.28 5.45
N MET A 18 4.03 17.98 5.70
CA MET A 18 2.76 17.34 6.04
C MET A 18 2.27 17.76 7.43
N ASN A 19 3.18 17.76 8.41
CA ASN A 19 2.86 18.18 9.78
C ASN A 19 2.50 19.67 9.86
N GLU A 20 3.15 20.53 9.08
CA GLU A 20 2.79 21.95 8.96
C GLU A 20 1.36 22.11 8.44
N LYS A 21 1.00 21.43 7.35
CA LYS A 21 -0.37 21.49 6.79
C LYS A 21 -1.44 20.98 7.76
N LEU A 22 -1.18 19.84 8.40
CA LEU A 22 -2.09 19.29 9.41
C LEU A 22 -2.24 20.24 10.61
N GLY A 23 -1.13 20.82 11.07
CA GLY A 23 -1.11 21.81 12.13
C GLY A 23 -1.92 23.07 11.82
N GLU A 24 -1.81 23.58 10.59
CA GLU A 24 -2.60 24.71 10.10
C GLU A 24 -4.12 24.41 10.11
N ILE A 25 -4.51 23.20 9.67
CA ILE A 25 -5.92 22.77 9.66
C ILE A 25 -6.45 22.62 11.09
N ILE A 26 -5.69 22.01 12.01
CA ILE A 26 -6.06 21.89 13.42
C ILE A 26 -6.24 23.28 14.03
N ALA A 27 -5.30 24.20 13.81
CA ALA A 27 -5.37 25.56 14.32
C ALA A 27 -6.58 26.33 13.77
N ARG A 28 -6.91 26.13 12.49
CA ARG A 28 -8.09 26.72 11.84
C ARG A 28 -9.39 26.22 12.46
N LEU A 29 -9.59 24.90 12.51
CA LEU A 29 -10.82 24.28 13.06
C LEU A 29 -11.01 24.62 14.54
N ARG A 30 -9.92 24.65 15.32
CA ARG A 30 -9.95 25.09 16.72
C ARG A 30 -10.45 26.53 16.86
N LYS A 31 -9.94 27.45 16.03
CA LYS A 31 -10.35 28.87 16.02
C LYS A 31 -11.80 29.04 15.57
N GLU A 32 -12.26 28.26 14.58
CA GLU A 32 -13.66 28.25 14.13
C GLU A 32 -14.62 27.85 15.25
N LYS A 33 -14.19 26.96 16.16
CA LYS A 33 -14.93 26.62 17.39
C LYS A 33 -14.71 27.58 18.56
N GLY A 34 -13.91 28.64 18.39
CA GLY A 34 -13.64 29.63 19.44
C GLY A 34 -12.80 29.11 20.61
N MET A 35 -12.05 28.02 20.43
CA MET A 35 -11.27 27.38 21.49
C MET A 35 -9.84 27.92 21.58
N THR A 36 -9.27 28.02 22.78
CA THR A 36 -7.82 28.22 22.97
C THR A 36 -7.05 26.90 22.81
N GLN A 37 -5.72 26.95 22.64
CA GLN A 37 -4.90 25.72 22.60
C GLN A 37 -5.02 24.92 23.90
N GLU A 38 -5.16 25.60 25.03
CA GLU A 38 -5.42 25.03 26.35
C GLU A 38 -6.79 24.36 26.44
N ASP A 39 -7.81 24.93 25.78
CA ASP A 39 -9.14 24.33 25.75
C ASP A 39 -9.15 23.06 24.89
N LEU A 40 -8.48 23.09 23.73
CA LEU A 40 -8.34 21.90 22.89
C LEU A 40 -7.57 20.79 23.61
N ALA A 41 -6.49 21.15 24.31
CA ALA A 41 -5.72 20.20 25.10
C ALA A 41 -6.56 19.55 26.21
N ARG A 42 -7.40 20.35 26.88
CA ARG A 42 -8.31 19.87 27.94
C ARG A 42 -9.38 18.93 27.38
N GLU A 43 -9.96 19.27 26.23
CA GLU A 43 -11.01 18.49 25.58
C GLU A 43 -10.49 17.11 25.10
N LEU A 44 -9.25 17.07 24.61
CA LEU A 44 -8.60 15.84 24.16
C LEU A 44 -7.86 15.08 25.28
N ASN A 45 -7.88 15.60 26.51
CA ASN A 45 -7.15 15.05 27.66
C ASN A 45 -5.64 14.83 27.39
N ILE A 46 -4.99 15.84 26.80
CA ILE A 46 -3.57 15.85 26.47
C ILE A 46 -2.88 17.11 27.02
N SER A 47 -1.55 17.15 26.92
CA SER A 47 -0.79 18.33 27.31
C SER A 47 -0.97 19.48 26.32
N TYR A 48 -1.02 20.72 26.81
CA TYR A 48 -0.95 21.93 25.98
C TYR A 48 0.24 21.90 25.01
N GLN A 49 1.39 21.41 25.49
CA GLN A 49 2.62 21.29 24.71
C GLN A 49 2.46 20.37 23.50
N ALA A 50 1.60 19.36 23.57
CA ALA A 50 1.30 18.49 22.43
C ALA A 50 0.55 19.25 21.34
N VAL A 51 -0.54 19.94 21.70
CA VAL A 51 -1.32 20.79 20.78
C VAL A 51 -0.44 21.87 20.14
N SER A 52 0.38 22.54 20.95
CA SER A 52 1.30 23.56 20.47
C SER A 52 2.30 23.00 19.45
N LYS A 53 2.84 21.80 19.66
CA LYS A 53 3.76 21.18 18.70
C LYS A 53 3.06 20.72 17.42
N TRP A 54 1.80 20.27 17.52
CA TRP A 54 1.00 19.90 16.35
C TRP A 54 0.70 21.11 15.47
N GLU A 55 0.20 22.20 16.05
CA GLU A 55 -0.14 23.41 15.29
C GLU A 55 1.08 24.11 14.67
N ASN A 56 2.28 23.88 15.20
CA ASN A 56 3.54 24.41 14.67
C ASN A 56 4.28 23.42 13.73
N GLY A 57 3.68 22.28 13.38
CA GLY A 57 4.30 21.28 12.50
C GLY A 57 5.56 20.61 13.06
N ILE A 58 5.80 20.71 14.37
CA ILE A 58 6.96 20.15 15.07
C ILE A 58 6.79 18.65 15.30
N SER A 59 5.54 18.20 15.52
CA SER A 59 5.18 16.79 15.66
C SER A 59 3.77 16.55 15.11
N SER A 60 3.41 15.29 14.86
CA SER A 60 2.06 14.91 14.44
C SER A 60 1.24 14.33 15.60
N PRO A 61 -0.10 14.48 15.63
CA PRO A 61 -0.95 13.69 16.49
C PRO A 61 -0.90 12.21 16.10
N ASP A 62 -1.00 11.30 17.07
CA ASP A 62 -1.15 9.87 16.78
C ASP A 62 -2.56 9.54 16.26
N ILE A 63 -2.76 8.29 15.81
CA ILE A 63 -4.03 7.82 15.23
C ILE A 63 -5.22 8.03 16.19
N SER A 64 -5.01 7.85 17.49
CA SER A 64 -6.07 8.03 18.50
C SER A 64 -6.49 9.49 18.59
N ASN A 65 -5.51 10.39 18.61
CA ASN A 65 -5.73 11.83 18.65
C ASN A 65 -6.30 12.38 17.32
N ILE A 66 -5.92 11.81 16.17
CA ILE A 66 -6.52 12.15 14.87
C ILE A 66 -8.02 11.84 14.87
N LYS A 67 -8.41 10.65 15.35
CA LYS A 67 -9.83 10.27 15.46
C LYS A 67 -10.59 11.19 16.40
N ALA A 68 -9.98 11.52 17.55
CA ALA A 68 -10.58 12.42 18.53
C ALA A 68 -10.74 13.85 17.98
N LEU A 69 -9.75 14.37 17.22
CA LEU A 69 -9.82 15.66 16.53
C LEU A 69 -10.94 15.68 15.47
N ALA A 70 -11.07 14.61 14.67
CA ALA A 70 -12.11 14.50 13.64
C ALA A 70 -13.50 14.55 14.27
N GLN A 71 -13.71 13.77 15.34
CA GLN A 71 -14.96 13.76 16.10
C GLN A 71 -15.24 15.11 16.78
N LEU A 72 -14.23 15.69 17.42
CA LEU A 72 -14.36 16.97 18.11
C LEU A 72 -14.73 18.08 17.14
N PHE A 73 -14.12 18.14 15.95
CA PHE A 73 -14.39 19.19 14.97
C PHE A 73 -15.59 18.88 14.06
N GLY A 74 -16.06 17.64 14.02
CA GLY A 74 -17.18 17.22 13.17
C GLY A 74 -16.81 17.12 11.69
N VAL A 75 -15.54 16.81 11.40
CA VAL A 75 -15.00 16.71 10.04
C VAL A 75 -14.56 15.28 9.74
N SER A 76 -14.43 14.91 8.46
CA SER A 76 -13.83 13.64 8.07
C SER A 76 -12.32 13.65 8.34
N ILE A 77 -11.72 12.45 8.45
CA ILE A 77 -10.26 12.33 8.56
C ILE A 77 -9.60 12.90 7.29
N ASP A 78 -10.19 12.70 6.12
CA ASP A 78 -9.70 13.26 4.85
C ASP A 78 -9.64 14.80 4.89
N ALA A 79 -10.65 15.44 5.48
CA ALA A 79 -10.68 16.90 5.65
C ALA A 79 -9.59 17.40 6.62
N LEU A 80 -9.22 16.63 7.65
CA LEU A 80 -8.08 16.95 8.52
C LEU A 80 -6.74 16.97 7.77
N PHE A 81 -6.60 16.16 6.72
CA PHE A 81 -5.41 16.10 5.88
C PHE A 81 -5.50 16.99 4.63
N GLY A 82 -6.56 17.79 4.49
CA GLY A 82 -6.76 18.67 3.34
C GLY A 82 -7.01 17.91 2.04
N LEU A 83 -7.55 16.70 2.13
CA LEU A 83 -7.91 15.84 0.99
C LEU A 83 -9.34 16.06 0.49
N GLU A 84 -10.04 17.09 0.97
CA GLU A 84 -11.32 17.51 0.37
C GLU A 84 -11.09 18.02 -1.06
N LEU A 85 -11.81 17.40 -2.00
CA LEU A 85 -11.98 17.88 -3.36
C LEU A 85 -12.41 19.35 -3.32
N LEU A 86 -11.56 20.24 -3.84
CA LEU A 86 -11.81 21.67 -3.89
C LEU A 86 -13.22 21.97 -4.46
N PRO A 87 -14.10 22.65 -3.71
CA PRO A 87 -15.39 23.08 -4.22
C PRO A 87 -15.17 24.34 -5.07
N ASP A 88 -14.91 24.16 -6.36
CA ASP A 88 -14.92 25.29 -7.32
C ASP A 88 -15.66 24.94 -8.63
N LYS A 89 -16.42 23.83 -8.62
CA LYS A 89 -17.28 23.43 -9.76
C LYS A 89 -18.68 22.98 -9.37
N THR A 90 -19.03 22.96 -8.09
CA THR A 90 -20.34 22.48 -7.61
C THR A 90 -21.43 23.55 -7.68
N GLU A 91 -21.13 24.84 -7.52
CA GLU A 91 -22.17 25.89 -7.50
C GLU A 91 -22.88 26.09 -8.84
N LYS A 92 -22.24 25.82 -9.98
CA LYS A 92 -22.91 25.85 -11.29
C LYS A 92 -23.74 24.60 -11.58
N VAL A 93 -23.30 23.45 -11.08
CA VAL A 93 -23.98 22.16 -11.35
C VAL A 93 -25.23 22.00 -10.48
N LEU A 94 -25.22 22.52 -9.25
CA LEU A 94 -26.36 22.46 -8.34
C LEU A 94 -27.49 23.43 -8.76
N ALA A 95 -27.16 24.62 -9.26
CA ALA A 95 -28.16 25.57 -9.76
C ALA A 95 -28.91 25.05 -11.00
N ASP A 96 -28.24 24.29 -11.87
CA ASP A 96 -28.85 23.65 -13.04
C ASP A 96 -29.61 22.36 -12.67
N ALA A 97 -29.25 21.70 -11.56
CA ALA A 97 -29.92 20.51 -11.04
C ALA A 97 -31.26 20.85 -10.36
N ASP A 98 -31.36 21.96 -9.63
CA ASP A 98 -32.60 22.34 -8.95
C ASP A 98 -33.72 22.72 -9.95
N ASP A 99 -33.40 23.40 -11.06
CA ASP A 99 -34.37 23.74 -12.12
C ASP A 99 -34.82 22.50 -12.93
N ALA A 100 -33.95 21.47 -12.99
CA ALA A 100 -34.27 20.18 -13.61
C ALA A 100 -35.09 19.26 -12.68
N ILE A 101 -34.83 19.32 -11.37
CA ILE A 101 -35.57 18.56 -10.34
C ILE A 101 -36.98 19.13 -10.16
N GLU A 102 -37.19 20.45 -10.18
CA GLU A 102 -38.53 21.05 -10.07
C GLU A 102 -39.39 20.75 -11.31
N LYS A 103 -38.79 20.75 -12.52
CA LYS A 103 -39.47 20.30 -13.74
C LYS A 103 -39.81 18.81 -13.69
N ALA A 104 -38.92 17.97 -13.18
CA ALA A 104 -39.15 16.53 -13.05
C ALA A 104 -40.24 16.20 -12.01
N GLN A 105 -40.34 16.94 -10.91
CA GLN A 105 -41.33 16.71 -9.85
C GLN A 105 -42.75 17.13 -10.23
N SER A 106 -42.91 18.08 -11.17
CA SER A 106 -44.23 18.46 -11.69
C SER A 106 -44.85 17.43 -12.65
N VAL A 107 -44.04 16.49 -13.16
CA VAL A 107 -44.47 15.43 -14.09
C VAL A 107 -44.92 14.16 -13.36
N PHE A 108 -44.48 13.95 -12.12
CA PHE A 108 -44.76 12.74 -11.34
C PHE A 108 -45.48 13.04 -10.01
N ALA A 109 -46.64 13.70 -10.08
CA ALA A 109 -47.63 13.60 -9.01
C ALA A 109 -48.58 12.42 -9.32
N ALA A 110 -48.38 11.35 -8.54
CA ALA A 110 -48.93 9.98 -8.60
C ALA A 110 -50.44 9.85 -8.96
N PRO A 111 -50.92 8.66 -9.40
CA PRO A 111 -50.92 7.49 -8.52
C PRO A 111 -50.46 6.16 -9.15
N GLU A 112 -49.85 5.36 -8.27
CA GLU A 112 -49.91 3.89 -8.12
C GLU A 112 -50.22 2.97 -9.32
N GLU A 113 -49.41 1.89 -9.40
CA GLU A 113 -49.62 0.63 -10.14
C GLU A 113 -49.51 0.66 -11.68
N LYS A 114 -48.34 0.23 -12.18
CA LYS A 114 -48.19 -0.97 -13.04
C LYS A 114 -46.74 -1.09 -13.54
N ASN A 115 -46.06 -2.15 -13.13
CA ASN A 115 -44.91 -2.68 -13.86
C ASN A 115 -45.39 -3.15 -15.23
N THR A 116 -44.82 -2.58 -16.29
CA THR A 116 -44.88 -3.19 -17.62
C THR A 116 -43.47 -3.55 -18.05
N ALA A 117 -43.25 -4.85 -18.28
CA ALA A 117 -41.99 -5.48 -18.67
C ALA A 117 -41.35 -4.87 -19.94
N GLU A 118 -42.10 -4.08 -20.71
CA GLU A 118 -41.65 -3.40 -21.93
C GLU A 118 -40.75 -2.18 -21.66
N GLU A 119 -40.83 -1.57 -20.46
CA GLU A 119 -39.97 -0.43 -20.08
C GLU A 119 -38.62 -0.88 -19.50
N GLU A 120 -38.58 -1.98 -18.75
CA GLU A 120 -37.32 -2.61 -18.30
C GLU A 120 -36.50 -3.13 -19.48
N GLU A 121 -37.15 -3.61 -20.55
CA GLU A 121 -36.48 -4.08 -21.77
C GLU A 121 -35.80 -2.93 -22.53
N HIS A 122 -36.41 -1.74 -22.59
CA HIS A 122 -35.80 -0.58 -23.25
C HIS A 122 -34.62 0.01 -22.46
N VAL A 123 -34.69 0.02 -21.12
CA VAL A 123 -33.59 0.49 -20.27
C VAL A 123 -32.42 -0.50 -20.31
N ASN A 124 -32.69 -1.82 -20.29
CA ASN A 124 -31.66 -2.84 -20.44
C ASN A 124 -31.06 -2.85 -21.85
N ALA A 125 -31.87 -2.72 -22.90
CA ALA A 125 -31.37 -2.65 -24.28
C ALA A 125 -30.49 -1.41 -24.50
N PHE A 126 -30.85 -0.27 -23.92
CA PHE A 126 -30.04 0.95 -23.99
C PHE A 126 -28.75 0.81 -23.17
N ALA A 127 -28.80 0.18 -21.99
CA ALA A 127 -27.62 -0.12 -21.18
C ALA A 127 -26.68 -1.12 -21.86
N GLU A 128 -27.20 -2.14 -22.54
CA GLU A 128 -26.44 -3.12 -23.31
C GLU A 128 -25.84 -2.49 -24.58
N GLU A 129 -26.57 -1.62 -25.28
CA GLU A 129 -26.06 -0.88 -26.45
C GLU A 129 -24.93 0.09 -26.04
N TYR A 130 -25.09 0.80 -24.92
CA TYR A 130 -24.03 1.64 -24.36
C TYR A 130 -22.83 0.81 -23.87
N ALA A 131 -23.05 -0.30 -23.16
CA ALA A 131 -21.98 -1.18 -22.70
C ALA A 131 -21.20 -1.79 -23.88
N SER A 132 -21.90 -2.25 -24.94
CA SER A 132 -21.31 -2.74 -26.19
C SER A 132 -20.49 -1.67 -26.92
N LYS A 133 -20.99 -0.42 -26.94
CA LYS A 133 -20.35 0.70 -27.63
C LYS A 133 -19.03 1.15 -27.00
N TYR A 134 -18.82 0.85 -25.72
CA TYR A 134 -17.59 1.17 -24.97
C TYR A 134 -16.85 -0.09 -24.46
N ALA A 135 -17.28 -1.29 -24.84
CA ALA A 135 -16.68 -2.56 -24.38
C ALA A 135 -15.23 -2.75 -24.85
N ASP A 136 -14.87 -2.18 -26.00
CA ASP A 136 -13.52 -2.27 -26.59
C ASP A 136 -12.54 -1.22 -26.03
N GLU A 137 -12.98 -0.32 -25.15
CA GLU A 137 -12.12 0.69 -24.54
C GLU A 137 -11.55 0.16 -23.21
N GLN A 138 -10.54 -0.73 -23.36
CA GLN A 138 -9.57 -1.17 -22.35
C GLN A 138 -10.16 -1.71 -21.02
N THR A 139 -10.79 -2.88 -21.08
CA THR A 139 -10.79 -3.77 -19.92
C THR A 139 -9.39 -4.37 -19.75
N VAL A 140 -8.71 -4.05 -18.65
CA VAL A 140 -7.44 -4.71 -18.30
C VAL A 140 -7.70 -6.22 -18.09
N PRO A 141 -6.76 -7.13 -18.45
CA PRO A 141 -7.02 -8.58 -18.48
C PRO A 141 -7.10 -9.23 -17.09
N TRP A 142 -7.08 -8.45 -16.01
CA TRP A 142 -7.03 -8.91 -14.63
C TRP A 142 -8.31 -8.49 -13.91
N ALA A 143 -8.78 -9.33 -12.99
CA ALA A 143 -9.86 -8.97 -12.07
C ALA A 143 -9.39 -7.90 -11.06
N ASP A 144 -10.33 -7.18 -10.47
CA ASP A 144 -10.06 -6.24 -9.36
C ASP A 144 -9.78 -7.05 -8.08
N ASP A 145 -8.50 -7.36 -7.85
CA ASP A 145 -8.00 -8.29 -6.83
C ASP A 145 -7.12 -7.63 -5.76
N ASN A 146 -7.15 -6.29 -5.65
CA ASN A 146 -6.29 -5.48 -4.77
C ASN A 146 -4.77 -5.67 -5.02
N THR A 147 -4.36 -6.21 -6.17
CA THR A 147 -2.94 -6.31 -6.54
C THR A 147 -2.48 -5.02 -7.21
N LEU A 148 -1.43 -4.40 -6.69
CA LEU A 148 -0.73 -3.34 -7.42
C LEU A 148 0.02 -3.95 -8.60
N ARG A 149 -0.44 -3.66 -9.82
CA ARG A 149 0.15 -4.15 -11.07
C ARG A 149 0.79 -2.99 -11.83
N VAL A 150 2.02 -3.18 -12.29
CA VAL A 150 2.68 -2.21 -13.17
C VAL A 150 2.70 -2.71 -14.60
N VAL A 151 2.08 -1.94 -15.50
CA VAL A 151 1.92 -2.29 -16.91
C VAL A 151 2.49 -1.18 -17.79
N MET A 152 3.13 -1.55 -18.90
CA MET A 152 3.70 -0.60 -19.85
C MET A 152 2.80 -0.48 -21.07
N TYR A 153 2.51 0.75 -21.50
CA TYR A 153 1.74 1.03 -22.71
C TYR A 153 2.61 1.67 -23.80
N ARG A 154 2.34 1.34 -25.06
CA ARG A 154 2.82 2.07 -26.24
C ARG A 154 1.62 2.56 -27.03
N GLY A 155 1.32 3.86 -26.94
CA GLY A 155 0.05 4.40 -27.44
C GLY A 155 -1.11 3.82 -26.63
N GLN A 156 -2.15 3.31 -27.31
CA GLN A 156 -3.31 2.65 -26.68
C GLN A 156 -3.13 1.13 -26.49
N LYS A 157 -1.94 0.58 -26.75
CA LYS A 157 -1.68 -0.85 -26.63
C LYS A 157 -0.85 -1.15 -25.38
N MET A 158 -1.35 -2.02 -24.51
CA MET A 158 -0.56 -2.61 -23.42
C MET A 158 0.50 -3.54 -24.02
N LEU A 159 1.75 -3.40 -23.57
CA LEU A 159 2.86 -4.24 -24.03
C LEU A 159 2.88 -5.55 -23.25
N SER A 160 3.04 -6.65 -23.98
CA SER A 160 3.31 -7.96 -23.41
C SER A 160 4.76 -8.10 -22.96
N TYR A 161 5.03 -9.06 -22.07
CA TYR A 161 6.38 -9.38 -21.59
C TYR A 161 7.36 -9.68 -22.74
N GLU A 162 6.93 -10.41 -23.76
CA GLU A 162 7.75 -10.75 -24.93
C GLU A 162 8.14 -9.51 -25.76
N GLU A 163 7.23 -8.53 -25.88
CA GLU A 163 7.47 -7.26 -26.56
C GLU A 163 8.44 -6.36 -25.79
N VAL A 164 8.40 -6.40 -24.45
CA VAL A 164 9.35 -5.69 -23.58
C VAL A 164 10.75 -6.31 -23.69
N LYS A 165 10.84 -7.65 -23.75
CA LYS A 165 12.11 -8.38 -23.82
C LYS A 165 12.85 -8.23 -25.16
N THR A 166 12.12 -8.05 -26.25
CA THR A 166 12.66 -7.99 -27.63
C THR A 166 12.99 -6.58 -28.10
N GLY A 167 12.54 -5.54 -27.41
CA GLY A 167 12.80 -4.13 -27.72
C GLY A 167 13.96 -3.54 -26.91
N ILE A 168 14.82 -2.75 -27.55
CA ILE A 168 15.94 -2.01 -26.94
C ILE A 168 15.40 -0.91 -25.99
N PHE A 169 14.91 -1.31 -24.82
CA PHE A 169 14.59 -0.41 -23.71
C PHE A 169 15.13 -1.02 -22.41
N ALA A 170 16.46 -1.11 -22.32
CA ALA A 170 17.16 -1.26 -21.05
C ALA A 170 17.11 0.04 -20.22
N ARG A 171 15.96 0.72 -20.16
CA ARG A 171 15.69 1.75 -19.16
C ARG A 171 15.04 1.04 -18.00
N LYS A 172 15.80 0.87 -16.93
CA LYS A 172 15.33 0.44 -15.61
C LYS A 172 14.11 1.29 -15.25
N ILE A 173 12.92 0.71 -15.35
CA ILE A 173 11.68 1.35 -14.87
C ILE A 173 11.76 1.26 -13.35
N GLN A 174 11.89 2.41 -12.71
CA GLN A 174 11.91 2.51 -11.25
C GLN A 174 10.54 3.04 -10.79
N LEU A 175 9.94 2.35 -9.83
CA LEU A 175 8.60 2.63 -9.33
C LEU A 175 8.72 2.88 -7.83
N ASP A 176 8.46 4.11 -7.42
CA ASP A 176 8.43 4.51 -6.02
C ASP A 176 6.96 4.47 -5.55
N TYR A 177 6.61 3.48 -4.73
CA TYR A 177 5.27 3.36 -4.14
C TYR A 177 5.31 3.73 -2.65
N HIS A 178 4.47 4.68 -2.25
CA HIS A 178 4.32 5.12 -0.86
C HIS A 178 2.92 4.72 -0.35
N GLY A 179 2.87 3.63 0.42
CA GLY A 179 1.66 3.09 1.04
C GLY A 179 1.93 1.69 1.60
N GLU A 180 1.00 1.15 2.39
CA GLU A 180 1.06 -0.25 2.80
C GLU A 180 0.74 -1.13 1.58
N ALA A 181 1.76 -1.70 0.94
CA ALA A 181 1.53 -2.69 -0.10
C ALA A 181 1.02 -3.96 0.60
N LEU A 182 -0.21 -4.39 0.29
CA LEU A 182 -0.72 -5.66 0.79
C LEU A 182 0.00 -6.83 0.11
N ASN A 183 0.17 -6.81 -1.21
CA ASN A 183 0.99 -7.79 -1.92
C ASN A 183 1.75 -7.11 -3.07
N ILE A 184 2.92 -7.65 -3.43
CA ILE A 184 3.73 -7.20 -4.57
C ILE A 184 3.96 -8.37 -5.52
N SER A 185 3.80 -8.14 -6.82
CA SER A 185 4.11 -9.10 -7.88
C SER A 185 4.86 -8.42 -9.01
N SER A 186 6.05 -8.92 -9.36
CA SER A 186 6.93 -8.33 -10.37
C SER A 186 7.65 -9.40 -11.20
N CYS A 187 7.85 -9.16 -12.50
CA CYS A 187 8.71 -9.98 -13.36
C CYS A 187 10.20 -9.55 -13.32
N CYS A 188 10.53 -8.59 -12.45
CA CYS A 188 11.85 -7.97 -12.32
C CYS A 188 12.21 -7.84 -10.83
N ASP A 189 13.43 -7.39 -10.55
CA ASP A 189 13.85 -7.05 -9.19
C ASP A 189 12.87 -6.10 -8.49
N VAL A 190 12.58 -6.39 -7.23
CA VAL A 190 11.75 -5.58 -6.34
C VAL A 190 12.66 -4.95 -5.30
N SER A 191 12.47 -3.65 -5.08
CA SER A 191 12.97 -2.99 -3.88
C SER A 191 11.87 -2.14 -3.27
N CYS A 192 11.60 -2.32 -1.99
CA CYS A 192 10.41 -1.78 -1.35
C CYS A 192 10.62 -1.51 0.15
N GLY A 193 9.71 -0.75 0.77
CA GLY A 193 9.70 -0.58 2.22
C GLY A 193 9.02 -1.76 2.91
N ILE A 194 8.18 -1.47 3.91
CA ILE A 194 7.38 -2.48 4.62
C ILE A 194 6.25 -3.01 3.74
N VAL A 195 6.06 -4.33 3.73
CA VAL A 195 4.97 -5.04 3.02
C VAL A 195 4.10 -5.79 4.01
N SER A 196 2.78 -5.58 3.96
CA SER A 196 1.84 -6.20 4.91
C SER A 196 1.46 -7.64 4.58
N GLY A 197 1.67 -8.09 3.35
CA GLY A 197 1.45 -9.47 2.91
C GLY A 197 2.62 -10.00 2.11
N ASN A 198 2.39 -10.52 0.92
CA ASN A 198 3.38 -11.33 0.21
C ASN A 198 4.14 -10.56 -0.87
N VAL A 199 5.38 -10.96 -1.13
CA VAL A 199 6.19 -10.45 -2.24
C VAL A 199 6.54 -11.59 -3.19
N TYR A 200 6.24 -11.40 -4.46
CA TYR A 200 6.65 -12.28 -5.55
C TYR A 200 7.48 -11.49 -6.57
N ALA A 201 8.69 -11.98 -6.87
CA ALA A 201 9.53 -11.44 -7.91
C ALA A 201 10.23 -12.55 -8.70
N GLU A 202 10.28 -12.45 -10.04
CA GLU A 202 11.17 -13.32 -10.83
C GLU A 202 12.65 -12.95 -10.69
N GLY A 203 12.95 -11.74 -10.17
CA GLY A 203 14.30 -11.27 -9.87
C GLY A 203 14.62 -11.30 -8.38
N ASN A 204 15.45 -10.36 -7.93
CA ASN A 204 15.83 -10.19 -6.53
C ASN A 204 14.75 -9.43 -5.73
N VAL A 205 14.61 -9.71 -4.44
CA VAL A 205 13.75 -8.97 -3.51
C VAL A 205 14.61 -8.27 -2.46
N ASN A 206 14.53 -6.94 -2.40
CA ASN A 206 15.27 -6.09 -1.46
C ASN A 206 14.32 -5.16 -0.73
N CYS A 207 13.67 -5.65 0.33
CA CYS A 207 12.65 -4.89 1.05
C CYS A 207 13.02 -4.69 2.53
N ASP A 208 12.29 -3.83 3.24
CA ASP A 208 12.43 -3.72 4.71
C ASP A 208 11.77 -4.97 5.36
N ALA A 209 10.72 -4.79 6.18
CA ALA A 209 9.97 -5.91 6.75
C ALA A 209 8.84 -6.41 5.83
N VAL A 210 8.68 -7.73 5.71
CA VAL A 210 7.58 -8.37 4.98
C VAL A 210 6.78 -9.24 5.94
N TYR A 211 5.53 -8.91 6.24
CA TYR A 211 4.73 -9.68 7.20
C TYR A 211 4.16 -11.00 6.62
N GLY A 212 4.18 -11.17 5.31
CA GLY A 212 3.80 -12.42 4.62
C GLY A 212 5.01 -13.24 4.17
N SER A 213 4.83 -13.96 3.06
CA SER A 213 5.87 -14.80 2.44
C SER A 213 6.60 -14.07 1.33
N VAL A 214 7.86 -14.42 1.10
CA VAL A 214 8.67 -13.88 0.00
C VAL A 214 9.02 -15.02 -0.96
N SER A 215 8.77 -14.81 -2.25
CA SER A 215 9.20 -15.71 -3.32
C SER A 215 9.99 -14.91 -4.35
N ALA A 216 11.25 -15.28 -4.53
CA ALA A 216 12.18 -14.62 -5.44
C ALA A 216 12.83 -15.64 -6.38
N GLY A 217 12.93 -15.30 -7.67
CA GLY A 217 13.75 -16.07 -8.61
C GLY A 217 15.25 -15.88 -8.39
N GLY A 218 15.65 -14.78 -7.74
CA GLY A 218 17.02 -14.49 -7.33
C GLY A 218 17.18 -14.47 -5.80
N ASP A 219 17.91 -13.46 -5.31
CA ASP A 219 18.24 -13.29 -3.89
C ASP A 219 17.11 -12.60 -3.11
N VAL A 220 17.01 -12.92 -1.83
CA VAL A 220 16.11 -12.25 -0.87
C VAL A 220 16.96 -11.55 0.19
N ASN A 221 16.90 -10.23 0.22
CA ASN A 221 17.51 -9.40 1.26
C ASN A 221 16.40 -8.59 1.93
N CYS A 222 15.99 -8.98 3.12
CA CYS A 222 14.93 -8.28 3.86
C CYS A 222 15.30 -8.10 5.33
N ASP A 223 14.59 -7.26 6.06
CA ASP A 223 14.69 -7.23 7.52
C ASP A 223 13.99 -8.50 8.08
N GLY A 224 12.83 -8.36 8.71
CA GLY A 224 12.03 -9.50 9.18
C GLY A 224 11.03 -10.01 8.14
N ILE A 225 10.89 -11.34 8.03
CA ILE A 225 9.89 -12.01 7.21
C ILE A 225 8.92 -12.79 8.10
N GLY A 226 7.64 -12.45 8.07
CA GLY A 226 6.62 -13.00 8.99
C GLY A 226 6.22 -14.44 8.69
N ALA A 227 6.44 -14.93 7.47
CA ALA A 227 6.11 -16.29 7.05
C ALA A 227 7.31 -16.99 6.39
N SER A 228 7.13 -17.63 5.23
CA SER A 228 8.16 -18.46 4.59
C SER A 228 8.88 -17.72 3.46
N VAL A 229 10.11 -18.17 3.18
CA VAL A 229 10.96 -17.65 2.10
C VAL A 229 11.25 -18.75 1.09
N GLU A 230 11.06 -18.42 -0.18
CA GLU A 230 11.55 -19.21 -1.31
C GLU A 230 12.43 -18.33 -2.19
N ALA A 231 13.69 -18.71 -2.36
CA ALA A 231 14.66 -17.95 -3.15
C ALA A 231 15.40 -18.87 -4.14
N GLY A 232 15.59 -18.41 -5.37
CA GLY A 232 16.49 -19.09 -6.31
C GLY A 232 17.97 -18.91 -5.93
N GLY A 233 18.30 -17.78 -5.31
CA GLY A 233 19.64 -17.40 -4.86
C GLY A 233 19.80 -17.46 -3.35
N ASP A 234 20.46 -16.45 -2.79
CA ASP A 234 20.79 -16.36 -1.37
C ASP A 234 19.67 -15.71 -0.55
N VAL A 235 19.61 -16.03 0.75
CA VAL A 235 18.63 -15.43 1.67
C VAL A 235 19.38 -14.77 2.83
N ASN A 236 19.28 -13.44 2.92
CA ASN A 236 19.84 -12.63 3.99
C ASN A 236 18.71 -11.88 4.72
N CYS A 237 18.50 -12.18 6.00
CA CYS A 237 17.35 -11.67 6.73
C CYS A 237 17.52 -11.60 8.25
N ASP A 238 16.77 -10.74 8.95
CA ASP A 238 16.80 -10.69 10.41
C ASP A 238 16.10 -11.93 11.00
N ASP A 239 14.77 -11.98 11.06
CA ASP A 239 14.03 -13.12 11.60
C ASP A 239 13.02 -13.64 10.58
N VAL A 240 12.83 -14.96 10.54
CA VAL A 240 11.86 -15.63 9.65
C VAL A 240 10.85 -16.42 10.49
N GLY A 241 9.56 -16.08 10.34
CA GLY A 241 8.46 -16.72 11.06
C GLY A 241 8.05 -18.10 10.53
N GLY A 242 8.58 -18.52 9.38
CA GLY A 242 8.27 -19.78 8.71
C GLY A 242 9.50 -20.54 8.23
N ASP A 243 9.36 -21.26 7.12
CA ASP A 243 10.43 -22.05 6.52
C ASP A 243 11.28 -21.20 5.55
N ILE A 244 12.55 -21.57 5.38
CA ILE A 244 13.42 -21.05 4.32
C ILE A 244 13.73 -22.17 3.33
N ARG A 245 13.53 -21.91 2.04
CA ARG A 245 14.04 -22.73 0.93
C ARG A 245 14.83 -21.84 0.00
N CYS A 246 16.11 -22.14 -0.18
CA CYS A 246 16.93 -21.39 -1.11
C CYS A 246 17.89 -22.27 -1.92
N GLY A 247 18.24 -21.82 -3.12
CA GLY A 247 19.27 -22.44 -3.94
C GLY A 247 20.69 -22.08 -3.52
N GLY A 248 20.85 -20.94 -2.85
CA GLY A 248 22.13 -20.41 -2.37
C GLY A 248 22.38 -20.66 -0.89
N TYR A 249 23.07 -19.73 -0.24
CA TYR A 249 23.30 -19.76 1.21
C TYR A 249 22.19 -19.04 1.99
N VAL A 250 22.17 -19.26 3.30
CA VAL A 250 21.28 -18.57 4.25
C VAL A 250 22.14 -17.87 5.30
N ASP A 251 21.91 -16.59 5.51
CA ASP A 251 22.46 -15.80 6.62
C ASP A 251 21.29 -15.06 7.28
N CYS A 252 20.75 -15.65 8.35
CA CYS A 252 19.66 -15.00 9.08
C CYS A 252 19.80 -15.09 10.61
N GLY A 253 19.04 -14.29 11.33
CA GLY A 253 18.85 -14.41 12.78
C GLY A 253 18.03 -15.65 13.15
N SER A 254 16.82 -15.49 13.68
CA SER A 254 16.01 -16.62 14.14
C SER A 254 15.04 -17.09 13.08
N VAL A 255 15.06 -18.39 12.79
CA VAL A 255 14.10 -19.07 11.90
C VAL A 255 13.19 -19.95 12.74
N VAL A 256 11.90 -19.66 12.76
CA VAL A 256 10.89 -20.43 13.50
C VAL A 256 10.68 -21.81 12.86
N GLY A 257 10.72 -21.89 11.53
CA GLY A 257 10.52 -23.11 10.75
C GLY A 257 11.81 -23.88 10.46
N SER A 258 11.80 -24.63 9.35
CA SER A 258 12.95 -25.40 8.87
C SER A 258 13.71 -24.62 7.80
N VAL A 259 15.02 -24.89 7.68
CA VAL A 259 15.89 -24.30 6.66
C VAL A 259 16.33 -25.38 5.68
N SER A 260 16.22 -25.11 4.38
CA SER A 260 16.77 -25.93 3.31
C SER A 260 17.54 -25.05 2.34
N ALA A 261 18.86 -25.20 2.32
CA ALA A 261 19.76 -24.39 1.50
C ALA A 261 20.61 -25.25 0.56
N GLY A 262 20.83 -24.75 -0.66
CA GLY A 262 21.79 -25.32 -1.61
C GLY A 262 23.25 -24.96 -1.32
N GLY A 263 23.49 -24.06 -0.36
CA GLY A 263 24.81 -23.64 0.12
C GLY A 263 24.95 -23.77 1.63
N ASP A 264 25.71 -22.85 2.22
CA ASP A 264 25.95 -22.76 3.66
C ASP A 264 24.71 -22.23 4.39
N VAL A 265 24.56 -22.58 5.68
CA VAL A 265 23.52 -22.05 6.55
C VAL A 265 24.16 -21.45 7.79
N ASP A 266 24.12 -20.13 7.89
CA ASP A 266 24.43 -19.35 9.08
C ASP A 266 23.12 -18.82 9.69
N CYS A 267 22.76 -19.30 10.89
CA CYS A 267 21.54 -18.87 11.56
C CYS A 267 21.72 -18.64 13.06
N GLY A 268 21.07 -17.63 13.62
CA GLY A 268 20.96 -17.45 15.08
C GLY A 268 20.32 -18.65 15.79
N SER A 269 19.08 -18.99 15.43
CA SER A 269 18.42 -20.22 15.93
C SER A 269 17.42 -20.77 14.93
N VAL A 270 17.23 -22.09 14.90
CA VAL A 270 16.30 -22.78 14.00
C VAL A 270 15.35 -23.66 14.80
N GLY A 271 14.06 -23.38 14.71
CA GLY A 271 13.00 -24.15 15.39
C GLY A 271 12.69 -25.50 14.74
N GLY A 272 13.00 -25.66 13.45
CA GLY A 272 12.80 -26.87 12.68
C GLY A 272 14.10 -27.65 12.38
N ASN A 273 14.08 -28.36 11.25
CA ASN A 273 15.26 -29.06 10.75
C ASN A 273 16.12 -28.11 9.89
N VAL A 274 17.42 -28.39 9.79
CA VAL A 274 18.33 -27.73 8.86
C VAL A 274 18.80 -28.74 7.84
N THR A 275 18.68 -28.41 6.55
CA THR A 275 19.29 -29.14 5.45
C THR A 275 20.19 -28.17 4.68
N ALA A 276 21.46 -28.51 4.54
CA ALA A 276 22.43 -27.69 3.82
C ALA A 276 23.33 -28.58 2.98
N ALA A 277 23.62 -28.17 1.75
CA ALA A 277 24.70 -28.79 0.98
C ALA A 277 26.09 -28.28 1.40
N GLY A 278 26.14 -27.11 2.04
CA GLY A 278 27.33 -26.50 2.60
C GLY A 278 27.50 -26.72 4.12
N ASP A 279 28.28 -25.85 4.74
CA ASP A 279 28.48 -25.81 6.19
C ASP A 279 27.24 -25.30 6.94
N VAL A 280 27.08 -25.74 8.18
CA VAL A 280 25.97 -25.32 9.05
C VAL A 280 26.58 -24.73 10.32
N ASP A 281 26.43 -23.43 10.48
CA ASP A 281 26.75 -22.69 11.70
C ASP A 281 25.46 -22.11 12.27
N CYS A 282 24.91 -22.75 13.28
CA CYS A 282 23.68 -22.27 13.91
C CYS A 282 23.84 -22.17 15.43
N GLY A 283 23.40 -21.06 16.02
CA GLY A 283 23.45 -20.89 17.47
C GLY A 283 22.61 -21.92 18.24
N GLY A 284 21.55 -22.43 17.63
CA GLY A 284 20.82 -23.62 18.11
C GLY A 284 19.83 -24.17 17.10
N VAL A 285 19.74 -25.50 16.99
CA VAL A 285 18.77 -26.19 16.12
C VAL A 285 17.92 -27.13 16.98
N ALA A 286 16.60 -26.91 16.99
CA ALA A 286 15.68 -27.74 17.76
C ALA A 286 15.36 -29.08 17.06
N GLY A 287 15.41 -29.12 15.73
CA GLY A 287 15.27 -30.33 14.93
C GLY A 287 16.60 -31.03 14.64
N ASN A 288 16.65 -31.74 13.50
CA ASN A 288 17.84 -32.43 13.03
C ASN A 288 18.60 -31.59 12.00
N VAL A 289 19.91 -31.82 11.92
CA VAL A 289 20.78 -31.23 10.90
C VAL A 289 21.16 -32.31 9.88
N TYR A 290 20.85 -32.06 8.61
CA TYR A 290 21.16 -32.92 7.47
C TYR A 290 22.16 -32.19 6.58
N LYS A 291 23.36 -32.76 6.46
CA LYS A 291 24.44 -32.20 5.63
C LYS A 291 24.61 -33.04 4.36
N GLY A 292 24.64 -32.39 3.20
CA GLY A 292 24.87 -32.99 1.89
C GLY A 292 26.30 -33.48 1.68
#